data_AF-A0A658NR95-F1
#
_entry.id   AF-A0A658NR95-F1
#
_cell.length_a   1.000
_cell.length_b   1.000
_cell.length_c   1.000
_cell.angle_alpha   90.00
_cell.angle_beta   90.00
_cell.angle_gamma   90.00
#
_symmetry.space_group_name_H-M   'P 1'
#
loop_
_entity.id
_entity.type
_entity.pdbx_description
1 polymer ?
#
loop_
_entity_poly.entity_id
_entity_poly.type
_entity_poly.pdbx_seq_one_letter_code
_entity_poly.pdbx_strand_id
1 'polypeptide(L)'
;KITPQQFAQALRSGSETAYKAMMKPKEGTILTVARVIAEEAVKQADNAPEDYEALFDNILATGEVILKKTQQMLPALTQAGVVDAG
;
A
#
# COMPACT_ATOMS: atom_id res chain seq x y z
N LYS A 1 -9.41 18.80 12.69
CA LYS A 1 -8.33 17.78 12.67
C LYS A 1 -8.80 16.63 11.78
N ILE A 2 -7.90 16.00 11.04
CA ILE A 2 -8.20 14.77 10.28
C ILE A 2 -8.15 13.60 11.27
N THR A 3 -9.05 12.62 11.15
CA THR A 3 -9.04 11.39 11.95
C THR A 3 -8.32 10.24 11.23
N PRO A 4 -7.84 9.20 11.93
CA PRO A 4 -7.29 7.98 11.31
C PRO A 4 -8.22 7.40 10.24
N GLN A 5 -9.54 7.35 10.52
CA GLN A 5 -10.54 6.92 9.57
C GLN A 5 -10.55 7.77 8.29
N GLN A 6 -10.55 9.10 8.43
CA GLN A 6 -10.52 10.01 7.28
C GLN A 6 -9.21 9.88 6.48
N PHE A 7 -8.08 9.69 7.17
CA PHE A 7 -6.78 9.47 6.54
C PHE A 7 -6.74 8.14 5.76
N ALA A 8 -7.23 7.05 6.34
CA ALA A 8 -7.32 5.75 5.69
C ALA A 8 -8.22 5.79 4.45
N GLN A 9 -9.37 6.46 4.52
CA GLN A 9 -10.24 6.65 3.35
C GLN A 9 -9.59 7.52 2.27
N ALA A 10 -8.80 8.53 2.65
CA ALA A 10 -8.03 9.32 1.69
C ALA A 10 -6.95 8.49 0.99
N LEU A 11 -6.22 7.62 1.71
CA LEU A 11 -5.26 6.68 1.11
C LEU A 11 -5.94 5.74 0.12
N ARG A 12 -7.09 5.17 0.48
CA ARG A 12 -7.87 4.29 -0.39
C ARG A 12 -8.31 5.01 -1.66
N SER A 13 -8.88 6.21 -1.52
CA SER A 13 -9.32 7.01 -2.67
C SER A 13 -8.16 7.37 -3.60
N GLY A 14 -7.01 7.75 -3.03
CA GLY A 14 -5.79 8.05 -3.79
C GLY A 14 -5.27 6.84 -4.56
N SER A 15 -5.20 5.68 -3.90
CA SER A 15 -4.77 4.43 -4.55
C SER A 15 -5.72 3.99 -5.66
N GLU A 16 -7.04 4.01 -5.42
CA GLU A 16 -8.04 3.69 -6.44
C GLU A 16 -7.94 4.65 -7.64
N THR A 17 -7.69 5.93 -7.40
CA THR A 17 -7.52 6.94 -8.46
C THR A 17 -6.27 6.66 -9.28
N ALA A 18 -5.14 6.35 -8.63
CA ALA A 18 -3.89 6.02 -9.30
C ALA A 18 -4.02 4.75 -10.16
N TYR A 19 -4.70 3.71 -9.65
CA TYR A 19 -5.00 2.50 -10.42
C TYR A 19 -5.87 2.79 -11.64
N LYS A 20 -6.92 3.61 -11.47
CA LYS A 20 -7.84 3.98 -12.57
C LYS A 20 -7.15 4.85 -13.65
N ALA A 21 -6.13 5.62 -13.29
CA ALA A 21 -5.36 6.43 -14.23
C ALA A 21 -4.47 5.59 -15.16
N MET A 22 -4.21 4.33 -14.81
CA MET A 22 -3.39 3.41 -15.60
C MET A 22 -4.24 2.49 -16.47
N MET A 23 -3.94 2.42 -17.77
CA MET A 23 -4.63 1.50 -18.69
C MET A 23 -4.46 0.02 -18.33
N LYS A 24 -3.26 -0.35 -17.83
CA LYS A 24 -2.91 -1.72 -17.42
C LYS A 24 -1.99 -1.65 -16.20
N PRO A 25 -2.55 -1.46 -14.98
CA PRO A 25 -1.75 -1.48 -13.77
C PRO A 25 -1.03 -2.83 -13.65
N LYS A 26 0.26 -2.78 -13.27
CA LYS A 26 1.13 -3.94 -13.20
C LYS A 26 1.35 -4.31 -11.74
N GLU A 27 1.02 -5.54 -11.38
CA GLU A 27 1.32 -6.05 -10.05
C GLU A 27 2.83 -6.21 -9.84
N GLY A 28 3.28 -5.99 -8.61
CA GLY A 28 4.70 -5.96 -8.26
C GLY A 28 5.36 -4.59 -8.47
N THR A 29 4.59 -3.51 -8.53
CA THR A 29 5.11 -2.13 -8.62
C THR A 29 4.68 -1.31 -7.39
N ILE A 30 5.12 -0.04 -7.31
CA ILE A 30 4.65 0.93 -6.31
C ILE A 30 3.12 0.99 -6.17
N LEU A 31 2.37 0.77 -7.24
CA LEU A 31 0.91 0.74 -7.19
C LEU A 31 0.41 -0.42 -6.32
N THR A 32 0.99 -1.62 -6.46
CA THR A 32 0.67 -2.76 -5.57
C THR A 32 0.90 -2.41 -4.12
N VAL A 33 2.04 -1.77 -3.81
CA VAL A 33 2.37 -1.36 -2.44
C VAL A 33 1.33 -0.36 -1.91
N ALA A 34 1.03 0.69 -2.68
CA ALA A 34 0.06 1.71 -2.29
C ALA A 34 -1.36 1.16 -2.09
N ARG A 35 -1.81 0.22 -2.93
CA ARG A 35 -3.12 -0.44 -2.77
C ARG A 35 -3.19 -1.29 -1.52
N VAL A 36 -2.19 -2.15 -1.28
CA VAL A 36 -2.20 -3.01 -0.10
C VAL A 36 -2.10 -2.20 1.20
N ILE A 37 -1.26 -1.16 1.23
CA ILE A 37 -1.21 -0.22 2.35
C ILE A 37 -2.58 0.42 2.59
N ALA A 38 -3.25 0.91 1.54
CA ALA A 38 -4.53 1.57 1.70
C ALA A 38 -5.65 0.63 2.16
N GLU A 39 -5.65 -0.63 1.69
CA GLU A 39 -6.57 -1.67 2.17
C GLU A 39 -6.36 -1.97 3.66
N GLU A 40 -5.11 -2.12 4.11
CA GLU A 40 -4.80 -2.37 5.53
C GLU A 40 -5.01 -1.14 6.42
N ALA A 41 -4.80 0.07 5.90
CA ALA A 41 -5.10 1.31 6.61
C ALA A 41 -6.59 1.39 7.00
N VAL A 42 -7.48 1.02 6.08
CA VAL A 42 -8.93 1.03 6.34
C VAL A 42 -9.29 -0.01 7.41
N LYS A 43 -8.76 -1.23 7.31
CA LYS A 43 -9.00 -2.27 8.33
C LYS A 43 -8.51 -1.85 9.71
N GLN A 44 -7.31 -1.25 9.79
CA GLN A 44 -6.76 -0.79 11.06
C GLN A 44 -7.57 0.36 11.65
N ALA A 45 -8.00 1.32 10.83
CA ALA A 45 -8.82 2.42 11.28
C ALA A 45 -10.24 1.96 11.71
N ASP A 46 -10.82 0.97 11.04
CA ASP A 46 -12.10 0.38 11.48
C ASP A 46 -11.98 -0.30 12.86
N ASN A 47 -10.83 -0.92 13.16
CA ASN A 47 -10.57 -1.57 14.45
C ASN A 47 -10.17 -0.58 15.56
N ALA A 48 -9.41 0.47 15.23
CA ALA A 48 -8.87 1.45 16.17
C ALA A 48 -9.00 2.89 15.59
N PRO A 49 -10.22 3.46 15.58
CA PRO A 49 -10.55 4.64 14.79
C PRO A 49 -9.89 5.96 15.21
N GLU A 50 -9.33 6.02 16.42
CA GLU A 50 -8.68 7.21 17.00
C GLU A 50 -7.17 7.00 17.21
N ASP A 51 -6.61 5.84 16.85
CA ASP A 51 -5.22 5.49 17.11
C ASP A 51 -4.34 5.67 15.85
N TYR A 52 -3.67 6.83 15.78
CA TYR A 52 -2.72 7.12 14.70
C TYR A 52 -1.43 6.31 14.80
N GLU A 53 -0.98 6.00 16.00
CA GLU A 53 0.28 5.28 16.20
C GLU A 53 0.13 3.85 15.67
N ALA A 54 -0.95 3.17 16.07
CA ALA A 54 -1.28 1.84 15.55
C ALA A 54 -1.56 1.87 14.04
N LEU A 55 -2.16 2.93 13.51
CA LEU A 55 -2.35 3.09 12.07
C LEU A 55 -1.01 3.14 11.33
N PHE A 56 -0.09 4.00 11.77
CA PHE A 56 1.21 4.18 11.11
C PHE A 56 2.10 2.93 11.22
N ASP A 57 2.14 2.30 12.40
CA ASP A 57 2.87 1.06 12.61
C ASP A 57 2.37 -0.04 11.67
N ASN A 58 1.04 -0.20 11.56
CA ASN A 58 0.45 -1.21 10.70
C ASN A 58 0.76 -0.98 9.21
N ILE A 59 0.59 0.25 8.71
CA ILE A 59 0.83 0.52 7.28
C ILE A 59 2.31 0.46 6.92
N LEU A 60 3.22 0.81 7.83
CA LEU A 60 4.66 0.68 7.62
C LEU A 60 5.07 -0.78 7.52
N ALA A 61 4.65 -1.61 8.49
CA ALA A 61 4.90 -3.05 8.48
C ALA A 61 4.31 -3.72 7.24
N THR A 62 3.08 -3.35 6.88
CA THR A 62 2.42 -3.82 5.66
C THR A 62 3.22 -3.45 4.41
N GLY A 63 3.66 -2.19 4.33
CA GLY A 63 4.47 -1.66 3.24
C GLY A 63 5.77 -2.44 3.02
N GLU A 64 6.51 -2.72 4.10
CA GLU A 64 7.73 -3.52 4.02
C GLU A 64 7.48 -4.95 3.53
N VAL A 65 6.41 -5.59 4.02
CA VAL A 65 6.06 -6.96 3.64
C VAL A 65 5.68 -7.02 2.16
N ILE A 66 4.84 -6.10 1.69
CA ILE A 66 4.40 -6.12 0.29
C ILE A 66 5.53 -5.71 -0.66
N LEU A 67 6.36 -4.73 -0.28
CA LEU A 67 7.55 -4.32 -1.04
C LEU A 67 8.51 -5.49 -1.26
N LYS A 68 8.76 -6.32 -0.23
CA LYS A 68 9.59 -7.52 -0.40
C LYS A 68 8.96 -8.54 -1.36
N LYS A 69 7.63 -8.63 -1.37
CA LYS A 69 6.90 -9.55 -2.27
C LYS A 69 6.83 -9.05 -3.72
N THR A 70 6.98 -7.76 -3.98
CA THR A 70 6.92 -7.24 -5.36
C THR A 70 8.00 -7.84 -6.25
N GLN A 71 9.20 -8.10 -5.72
CA GLN A 71 10.27 -8.79 -6.43
C GLN A 71 9.82 -10.14 -7.00
N GLN A 72 9.06 -10.91 -6.22
CA GLN A 72 8.58 -12.25 -6.58
C GLN A 72 7.45 -12.22 -7.62
N MET A 73 6.76 -11.08 -7.75
CA MET A 73 5.71 -10.86 -8.73
C MET A 73 6.27 -10.50 -10.12
N LEU A 74 7.56 -10.14 -10.19
CA LEU A 74 8.24 -9.72 -11.42
C LEU A 74 9.42 -10.66 -11.73
N PRO A 75 9.25 -11.65 -12.64
CA PRO A 75 10.27 -12.66 -12.94
C PRO A 75 11.63 -12.08 -13.34
N ALA A 76 11.63 -10.96 -14.07
CA ALA A 76 12.83 -10.26 -14.49
C ALA A 76 13.62 -9.63 -13.33
N LEU A 77 12.93 -9.12 -12.30
CA LEU A 77 13.58 -8.54 -11.12
C LEU A 77 14.06 -9.63 -10.16
N THR A 78 13.30 -10.72 -10.00
CA THR A 78 13.72 -11.89 -9.22
C THR A 78 15.07 -12.42 -9.69
N GLN A 79 15.28 -12.51 -11.01
CA GLN A 79 16.54 -12.98 -11.59
C GLN A 79 17.71 -12.02 -11.37
N ALA A 80 17.44 -10.72 -11.23
CA ALA A 80 18.46 -9.68 -11.01
C ALA A 80 18.72 -9.39 -9.52
N GLY A 81 17.90 -9.91 -8.60
CA GLY A 81 18.04 -9.69 -7.15
C GLY A 81 17.80 -8.24 -6.69
N VAL A 82 17.12 -7.44 -7.52
CA VAL A 82 16.87 -6.00 -7.26
C VAL A 82 15.41 -5.73 -6.89
N VAL A 83 15.19 -4.73 -6.02
CA VAL A 83 13.85 -4.19 -5.71
C VAL A 83 13.44 -3.21 -6.82
N ASP A 84 12.15 -3.11 -7.12
CA ASP A 84 11.64 -2.02 -7.96
C ASP A 84 12.03 -0.66 -7.33
N ALA A 85 12.45 0.30 -8.16
CA ALA A 85 12.91 1.61 -7.68
C ALA A 85 11.76 2.58 -7.36
N GLY A 86 10.54 2.19 -7.71
CA GLY A 86 9.31 2.95 -7.53
C GLY A 86 8.74 2.88 -6.13
#